data_AF-R5Y588-F1
#
_entry.id   AF-R5Y588-F1
#
_cell.length_a   1.000
_cell.length_b   1.000
_cell.length_c   1.000
_cell.angle_alpha   90.00
_cell.angle_beta   90.00
_cell.angle_gamma   90.00
#
_symmetry.space_group_name_H-M   'P 1'
#
loop_
_entity.id
_entity.type
_entity.pdbx_description
1 polymer ?
#
loop_
_entity_poly.entity_id
_entity_poly.type
_entity_poly.pdbx_seq_one_letter_code
_entity_poly.pdbx_strand_id
1 'polypeptide(L)'
;MGLIALLFYVLTVAAQWVVFQKAGIAGWKSIIPIYSSYCLFKIAWGNGWIFLATIIPIVGVIVDFMAMYKLAKAFNKGLGFGIGLFLLRPIFYIVLAFSEDNYIGPNGNRIYVA
;
A
#
# COMPACT_ATOMS: atom_id res chain seq x y z
N MET A 1 9.06 14.57 -20.37
CA MET A 1 9.33 13.50 -19.38
C MET A 1 8.87 13.85 -17.96
N GLY A 2 9.21 15.03 -17.41
CA GLY A 2 8.80 15.41 -16.05
C GLY A 2 7.28 15.49 -15.79
N LEU A 3 6.50 16.03 -16.74
CA LEU A 3 5.05 16.18 -16.58
C LEU A 3 4.33 14.83 -16.46
N ILE A 4 4.73 13.84 -17.28
CA ILE A 4 4.13 12.50 -17.27
C ILE A 4 4.42 11.79 -15.94
N ALA A 5 5.66 11.86 -15.44
CA ALA A 5 6.03 11.27 -14.15
C ALA A 5 5.27 11.93 -12.98
N LEU A 6 5.10 13.25 -13.01
CA LEU A 6 4.30 14.00 -12.02
C LEU A 6 2.84 13.51 -12.02
N LEU A 7 2.27 13.30 -13.20
CA LEU A 7 0.88 12.83 -13.36
C LEU A 7 0.68 11.44 -12.75
N PHE A 8 1.59 10.50 -13.06
CA PHE A 8 1.56 9.16 -12.44
C PHE A 8 1.79 9.20 -10.94
N TYR A 9 2.64 10.09 -10.45
CA TYR A 9 2.88 10.28 -9.02
C TYR A 9 1.61 10.74 -8.30
N VAL A 10 0.97 11.82 -8.78
CA VAL A 10 -0.28 12.36 -8.19
C VAL A 10 -1.38 11.30 -8.22
N LEU A 11 -1.53 10.57 -9.33
CA LEU A 11 -2.51 9.51 -9.47
C LEU A 11 -2.28 8.37 -8.47
N THR A 12 -1.03 7.97 -8.25
CA THR A 12 -0.68 6.92 -7.28
C THR A 12 -0.96 7.38 -5.85
N VAL A 13 -0.64 8.62 -5.50
CA VAL A 13 -0.93 9.20 -4.17
C VAL A 13 -2.45 9.29 -3.92
N ALA A 14 -3.22 9.68 -4.94
CA ALA A 14 -4.68 9.71 -4.87
C ALA A 14 -5.28 8.30 -4.71
N ALA A 15 -4.75 7.30 -5.41
CA ALA A 15 -5.17 5.91 -5.22
C ALA A 15 -4.81 5.40 -3.81
N GLN A 16 -3.60 5.68 -3.32
CA GLN A 16 -3.19 5.34 -1.95
C GLN A 16 -4.08 6.01 -0.90
N TRP A 17 -4.52 7.25 -1.14
CA TRP A 17 -5.47 7.94 -0.25
C TRP A 17 -6.74 7.11 -0.04
N VAL A 18 -7.34 6.62 -1.13
CA VAL A 18 -8.57 5.80 -1.07
C VAL A 18 -8.30 4.45 -0.41
N VAL A 19 -7.16 3.81 -0.70
CA VAL A 19 -6.74 2.56 -0.02
C VAL A 19 -6.61 2.76 1.49
N PHE A 20 -6.07 3.90 1.93
CA PHE A 20 -5.99 4.24 3.36
C PHE A 20 -7.38 4.44 3.97
N GLN A 21 -8.29 5.12 3.28
CA GLN A 21 -9.67 5.28 3.75
C GLN A 21 -10.39 3.94 3.88
N LYS A 22 -10.21 3.02 2.93
CA LYS A 22 -10.73 1.65 3.03
C LYS A 22 -10.20 0.90 4.26
N ALA A 23 -8.99 1.22 4.70
CA ALA A 23 -8.36 0.64 5.88
C ALA A 23 -8.64 1.41 7.19
N GLY A 24 -9.55 2.40 7.19
CA GLY A 24 -9.87 3.21 8.37
C GLY A 24 -8.80 4.25 8.73
N ILE A 25 -7.89 4.56 7.80
CA ILE A 25 -6.84 5.56 7.97
C ILE A 25 -7.22 6.84 7.22
N ALA A 26 -7.00 8.00 7.83
CA ALA A 26 -7.19 9.28 7.15
C ALA A 26 -6.32 9.37 5.89
N GLY A 27 -6.94 9.57 4.72
CA GLY A 27 -6.24 9.43 3.45
C GLY A 27 -5.12 10.46 3.20
N TRP A 28 -5.19 11.65 3.79
CA TRP A 28 -4.15 12.69 3.67
C TRP A 28 -2.76 12.23 4.12
N LYS A 29 -2.70 11.18 4.94
CA LYS A 29 -1.44 10.54 5.35
C LYS A 29 -0.66 9.96 4.18
N SER A 30 -1.29 9.71 3.02
CA SER A 30 -0.62 9.26 1.80
C SER A 30 0.30 10.31 1.19
N ILE A 31 0.07 11.60 1.46
CA ILE A 31 0.84 12.72 0.89
C ILE A 31 2.23 12.81 1.51
N ILE A 32 2.35 12.56 2.83
CA ILE A 32 3.62 12.68 3.54
C ILE A 32 4.41 11.39 3.32
N PRO A 33 5.57 11.40 2.62
CA PRO A 33 6.21 10.16 2.17
C PRO A 33 6.54 9.17 3.31
N ILE A 34 7.15 9.66 4.39
CA ILE A 34 7.53 8.82 5.53
C ILE A 34 6.30 8.27 6.26
N TYR A 35 5.29 9.11 6.44
CA TYR A 35 4.08 8.70 7.14
C TYR A 35 3.21 7.76 6.31
N SER A 36 3.18 7.97 4.99
CA SER A 36 2.56 7.10 4.01
C SER A 36 3.17 5.70 4.06
N SER A 37 4.50 5.58 4.04
CA SER A 37 5.17 4.29 4.22
C SER A 37 4.84 3.64 5.56
N TYR A 38 4.90 4.38 6.67
CA TYR A 38 4.53 3.84 7.99
C TYR A 38 3.09 3.29 7.99
N CYS A 39 2.11 4.06 7.48
CA CYS A 39 0.72 3.65 7.40
C CYS A 39 0.52 2.44 6.49
N LEU A 40 1.17 2.43 5.32
CA LEU A 40 1.12 1.34 4.36
C LEU A 40 1.61 0.03 4.98
N PHE A 41 2.77 0.07 5.63
CA PHE A 41 3.33 -1.09 6.33
C PHE A 41 2.45 -1.50 7.50
N LYS A 42 1.86 -0.54 8.21
CA LYS A 42 0.91 -0.84 9.28
C LYS A 42 -0.30 -1.59 8.74
N ILE A 43 -0.92 -1.17 7.63
CA ILE A 43 -2.08 -1.85 7.06
C ILE A 43 -1.77 -3.19 6.39
N ALA A 44 -0.54 -3.38 5.90
CA ALA A 44 -0.11 -4.63 5.28
C ALA A 44 0.38 -5.66 6.31
N TRP A 45 1.18 -5.24 7.29
CA TRP A 45 1.85 -6.13 8.24
C TRP A 45 1.29 -6.11 9.67
N GLY A 46 0.51 -5.09 10.02
CA GLY A 46 0.09 -4.82 11.40
C GLY A 46 1.11 -4.02 12.20
N ASN A 47 2.34 -3.88 11.70
CA ASN A 47 3.41 -3.12 12.32
C ASN A 47 4.02 -2.13 11.31
N GLY A 48 3.77 -0.83 11.53
CA GLY A 48 4.27 0.23 10.67
C GLY A 48 5.79 0.34 10.69
N TRP A 49 6.46 0.03 11.81
CA TRP A 49 7.92 0.19 11.97
C TRP A 49 8.74 -0.67 11.02
N ILE A 50 8.15 -1.71 10.43
CA ILE A 50 8.80 -2.57 9.43
C ILE A 50 9.26 -1.77 8.21
N PHE A 51 8.65 -0.61 7.92
CA PHE A 51 9.11 0.26 6.84
C PHE A 51 10.59 0.66 7.00
N LEU A 52 11.12 0.75 8.22
CA LEU A 52 12.53 1.10 8.44
C LEU A 52 13.50 0.05 7.87
N ALA A 53 13.07 -1.22 7.76
CA ALA A 53 13.88 -2.25 7.12
C ALA A 53 14.08 -1.99 5.61
N THR A 54 13.28 -1.11 5.00
CA THR A 54 13.46 -0.68 3.60
C THR A 54 14.69 0.18 3.36
N ILE A 55 15.31 0.71 4.42
CA ILE A 55 16.54 1.52 4.35
C ILE A 55 17.75 0.64 3.99
N ILE A 56 17.72 -0.64 4.34
CA ILE A 56 18.80 -1.59 4.03
C ILE A 56 18.57 -2.09 2.59
N PRO A 57 19.50 -1.94 1.63
CA PRO A 57 19.21 -2.14 0.20
C PRO A 57 18.62 -3.51 -0.16
N ILE A 58 19.29 -4.60 0.22
CA ILE A 58 18.89 -5.97 -0.16
C ILE A 58 17.64 -6.39 0.63
N VAL A 59 17.65 -6.15 1.94
CA VAL A 59 16.51 -6.46 2.83
C VAL A 59 15.29 -5.65 2.41
N GLY A 60 15.48 -4.40 2.00
CA GLY A 60 14.43 -3.47 1.67
C GLY A 60 13.64 -3.87 0.45
N VAL A 61 14.30 -4.37 -0.60
CA VAL A 61 13.61 -4.91 -1.78
C VAL A 61 12.71 -6.09 -1.40
N ILE A 62 13.22 -7.00 -0.56
CA ILE A 62 12.46 -8.18 -0.11
C ILE A 62 11.27 -7.75 0.76
N VAL A 63 11.50 -6.84 1.70
CA VAL A 63 10.48 -6.35 2.63
C VAL A 63 9.38 -5.59 1.88
N ASP A 64 9.74 -4.77 0.91
CA ASP A 64 8.82 -3.99 0.09
C ASP A 64 7.98 -4.89 -0.85
N PHE A 65 8.61 -5.88 -1.49
CA PHE A 65 7.87 -6.93 -2.23
C PHE A 65 6.87 -7.66 -1.33
N MET A 66 7.31 -8.06 -0.13
CA MET A 66 6.44 -8.74 0.83
C MET A 66 5.34 -7.81 1.36
N ALA A 67 5.58 -6.51 1.49
CA ALA A 67 4.56 -5.52 1.85
C ALA A 67 3.46 -5.43 0.78
N MET A 68 3.82 -5.43 -0.51
CA MET A 68 2.84 -5.46 -1.60
C MET A 68 2.00 -6.74 -1.60
N TYR A 69 2.64 -7.89 -1.40
CA TYR A 69 1.94 -9.17 -1.28
C TYR A 69 1.00 -9.19 -0.06
N LYS A 70 1.45 -8.73 1.10
CA LYS A 70 0.63 -8.68 2.31
C LYS A 70 -0.49 -7.66 2.22
N LEU A 71 -0.27 -6.52 1.56
CA LEU A 71 -1.31 -5.56 1.25
C LEU A 71 -2.39 -6.21 0.38
N ALA A 72 -2.00 -6.90 -0.70
CA ALA A 72 -2.92 -7.65 -1.54
C ALA A 72 -3.75 -8.65 -0.70
N LYS A 73 -3.10 -9.42 0.17
CA LYS A 73 -3.79 -10.35 1.09
C LYS A 73 -4.74 -9.64 2.06
N ALA A 74 -4.39 -8.45 2.56
CA ALA A 74 -5.24 -7.65 3.43
C ALA A 74 -6.51 -7.10 2.72
N PHE A 75 -6.57 -7.20 1.39
CA PHE A 75 -7.75 -6.94 0.55
C PHE A 75 -8.27 -8.21 -0.12
N ASN A 76 -7.96 -9.39 0.43
CA ASN A 76 -8.37 -10.70 -0.07
C ASN A 76 -7.96 -11.00 -1.53
N LYS A 77 -6.85 -10.43 -1.99
CA LYS A 77 -6.27 -10.69 -3.32
C LYS A 77 -5.19 -11.76 -3.29
N GLY A 78 -5.00 -12.42 -4.43
CA GLY A 78 -4.01 -13.48 -4.62
C GLY A 78 -2.58 -12.99 -4.91
N LEU A 79 -1.64 -13.93 -5.02
CA LEU A 79 -0.22 -13.66 -5.26
C LEU A 79 0.03 -12.84 -6.55
N GLY A 80 -0.66 -13.17 -7.64
CA GLY A 80 -0.51 -12.46 -8.92
C GLY A 80 -0.85 -10.97 -8.81
N PHE A 81 -1.84 -10.61 -7.98
CA PHE A 81 -2.16 -9.22 -7.70
C PHE A 81 -1.07 -8.53 -6.86
N GLY A 82 -0.47 -9.24 -5.89
CA GLY A 82 0.68 -8.75 -5.13
C GLY A 82 1.91 -8.50 -6.00
N ILE A 83 2.19 -9.38 -6.95
CA ILE A 83 3.26 -9.21 -7.96
C ILE A 83 2.94 -8.00 -8.85
N GLY A 84 1.70 -7.87 -9.30
CA GLY A 84 1.24 -6.71 -10.08
C GLY A 84 1.37 -5.39 -9.32
N LEU A 85 1.03 -5.38 -8.02
CA LEU A 85 1.28 -4.25 -7.13
C LEU A 85 2.76 -3.89 -7.06
N PHE A 86 3.66 -4.86 -6.99
CA PHE A 86 5.10 -4.58 -6.91
C PHE A 86 5.68 -4.03 -8.22
N LEU A 87 5.36 -4.66 -9.35
CA LEU A 87 5.90 -4.31 -10.67
C LEU A 87 5.21 -3.09 -11.31
N LEU A 88 3.90 -2.94 -11.09
CA LEU A 88 3.02 -1.97 -11.77
C LEU A 88 2.18 -1.20 -10.75
N ARG A 89 2.84 -0.61 -9.73
CA ARG A 89 2.20 0.12 -8.63
C ARG A 89 1.07 1.04 -9.06
N PRO A 90 1.25 2.00 -9.99
CA PRO A 90 0.23 3.00 -10.26
C PRO A 90 -1.11 2.36 -10.69
N ILE A 91 -1.05 1.34 -11.56
CA ILE A 91 -2.24 0.68 -12.10
C ILE A 91 -2.91 -0.15 -11.01
N PHE A 92 -2.15 -0.98 -10.30
CA PHE A 92 -2.74 -1.89 -9.32
C PHE A 92 -3.22 -1.18 -8.05
N TYR A 93 -2.61 -0.04 -7.67
CA TYR A 93 -3.16 0.80 -6.61
C TYR A 93 -4.50 1.41 -6.99
N ILE A 94 -4.70 1.83 -8.24
CA ILE A 94 -6.00 2.33 -8.72
C ILE A 94 -7.03 1.20 -8.68
N VAL A 95 -6.67 0.02 -9.18
CA VAL A 95 -7.57 -1.15 -9.14
C VAL A 95 -7.95 -1.47 -7.69
N LEU A 96 -6.99 -1.49 -6.76
CA LEU A 96 -7.25 -1.74 -5.34
C LEU A 96 -8.09 -0.63 -4.67
N ALA A 97 -7.82 0.63 -5.04
CA ALA A 97 -8.52 1.79 -4.53
C ALA A 97 -10.00 1.78 -4.89
N PHE A 98 -10.34 1.44 -6.13
CA PHE A 98 -11.71 1.56 -6.64
C PHE A 98 -12.45 0.24 -6.83
N SER A 99 -11.83 -0.89 -6.51
CA SER A 99 -12.53 -2.17 -6.47
C SER A 99 -13.56 -2.24 -5.33
N GLU A 100 -14.46 -3.22 -5.38
CA GLU A 100 -15.40 -3.52 -4.29
C GLU A 100 -14.77 -4.31 -3.13
N ASP A 101 -13.44 -4.51 -3.16
CA ASP A 101 -12.77 -5.31 -2.13
C ASP A 101 -12.78 -4.61 -0.78
N ASN A 102 -13.21 -5.36 0.23
CA ASN A 102 -13.17 -4.93 1.61
C ASN A 102 -11.79 -5.16 2.22
N TYR A 103 -11.31 -4.17 2.98
CA TYR A 103 -10.13 -4.34 3.81
C TYR A 103 -10.44 -5.30 4.97
N ILE A 104 -9.75 -6.43 4.98
CA ILE A 104 -9.84 -7.46 6.04
C ILE A 104 -8.69 -7.35 7.05
N GLY A 105 -7.62 -6.62 6.69
CA GLY A 105 -6.48 -6.41 7.56
C GLY A 105 -5.41 -7.50 7.51
N PRO A 106 -4.26 -7.29 8.18
CA PRO A 106 -3.17 -8.25 8.22
C PRO A 106 -3.65 -9.55 8.86
N ASN A 107 -3.53 -10.66 8.12
CA ASN A 107 -3.99 -11.98 8.55
C ASN A 107 -5.49 -12.04 8.95
N GLY A 108 -6.32 -11.15 8.38
CA GLY A 108 -7.77 -11.09 8.67
C GLY A 108 -8.14 -10.31 9.94
N ASN A 109 -7.18 -9.67 10.59
CA ASN A 109 -7.43 -8.84 11.78
C ASN A 109 -7.44 -7.37 11.40
N ARG A 110 -8.60 -6.71 11.54
CA ARG A 110 -8.70 -5.26 11.36
C ARG A 110 -8.00 -4.54 12.51
N ILE A 111 -6.99 -3.76 12.15
CA ILE A 111 -6.15 -2.96 13.06
C ILE A 111 -6.71 -1.57 13.36
N TYR A 112 -7.77 -1.18 12.64
CA TYR A 112 -8.50 0.07 12.84
C TYR A 112 -9.99 -0.32 12.84
N VAL A 113 -10.68 0.04 13.91
CA VAL A 113 -12.15 -0.02 13.98
C VAL A 113 -12.68 1.16 13.19
N ALA A 114 -13.50 0.87 12.17
CA ALA A 114 -14.40 1.86 11.59
C ALA A 114 -15.55 2.10 12.56
#